data_AF-A0A3C0B5S4-F1
#
_entry.id   AF-A0A3C0B5S4-F1
#
_cell.length_a   1.000
_cell.length_b   1.000
_cell.length_c   1.000
_cell.angle_alpha   90.00
_cell.angle_beta   90.00
_cell.angle_gamma   90.00
#
_symmetry.space_group_name_H-M   'P 1'
#
loop_
_entity.id
_entity.type
_entity.pdbx_description
1 polymer ?
#
loop_
_entity_poly.entity_id
_entity_poly.type
_entity_poly.pdbx_seq_one_letter_code
_entity_poly.pdbx_strand_id
1 'polypeptide(L)'
;MKNINIKTIASLFVLGLLTSCSDDFLDLQPLDKEVTTTFYKTEEQAMQALVSVYDVLGYQSTPGVSWAPFIVISDILSDDAYAGGGDANDGQDENEFNNFNIPTTSKIAHAIWIKNYVGIYRANLLLEKIDGVDASDDFKKRIIAECKFLRAYFYFEEVAYFENIPLLLNTLGSPSEYKQPQASPAEVYNQIALDLTEAMTGLPESVSAAEAGRITKWAAQALLARVYLFYNGVYNQDLQAGNTLINKGILVTYLDELIASSGHDLFEDYGTNF
;
A
#
# COMPACT_ATOMS: atom_id res chain seq x y z
N MET A 1 30.34 72.78 -4.33
CA MET A 1 30.30 71.30 -4.25
C MET A 1 30.41 70.93 -2.78
N LYS A 2 29.38 70.32 -2.18
CA LYS A 2 29.44 69.89 -0.76
C LYS A 2 30.36 68.68 -0.68
N ASN A 3 31.44 68.77 0.11
CA ASN A 3 32.36 67.67 0.34
C ASN A 3 31.62 66.59 1.14
N ILE A 4 31.23 65.50 0.47
CA ILE A 4 30.61 64.38 1.16
C ILE A 4 31.72 63.67 1.96
N ASN A 5 31.54 63.58 3.27
CA ASN A 5 32.52 63.01 4.18
C ASN A 5 32.57 61.49 3.98
N ILE A 6 33.63 61.00 3.33
CA ILE A 6 33.84 59.57 3.00
C ILE A 6 33.74 58.67 4.25
N LYS A 7 34.09 59.16 5.44
CA LYS A 7 33.96 58.40 6.70
C LYS A 7 32.51 58.16 7.11
N THR A 8 31.61 59.08 6.77
CA THR A 8 30.16 58.96 7.02
C THR A 8 29.52 57.99 6.02
N ILE A 9 29.95 57.98 4.76
CA ILE A 9 29.52 56.98 3.77
C ILE A 9 30.01 55.58 4.18
N ALA A 10 31.27 55.45 4.59
CA ALA A 10 31.84 54.17 5.01
C ALA A 10 31.13 53.60 6.26
N SER A 11 30.77 54.45 7.22
CA SER A 11 30.02 54.00 8.41
C SER A 11 28.58 53.56 8.06
N LEU A 12 27.90 54.25 7.14
CA LEU A 12 26.57 53.81 6.66
C LEU A 12 26.66 52.50 5.87
N PHE A 13 27.72 52.30 5.08
CA PHE A 13 27.92 51.08 4.32
C PHE A 13 28.17 49.87 5.22
N VAL A 14 28.96 50.03 6.29
CA VAL A 14 29.20 48.97 7.28
C VAL A 14 27.95 48.64 8.09
N LEU A 15 27.10 49.63 8.38
CA LEU A 15 25.83 49.40 9.09
C LEU A 15 24.80 48.64 8.22
N GLY A 16 24.84 48.82 6.89
CA GLY A 16 24.01 48.07 5.94
C GLY A 16 24.43 46.60 5.79
N LEU A 17 25.73 46.29 5.91
CA LEU A 17 26.24 44.92 5.83
C LEU A 17 25.86 44.05 7.03
N LEU A 18 25.47 44.66 8.16
CA LEU A 18 24.97 43.94 9.35
C LEU A 18 23.48 43.58 9.27
N THR A 19 22.78 43.99 8.20
CA THR A 19 21.40 43.57 7.90
C THR A 19 21.36 42.40 6.91
N SER A 20 22.46 41.64 6.82
CA SER A 20 22.54 40.36 6.10
C SER A 20 21.31 39.51 6.42
N CYS A 21 20.65 39.01 5.37
CA CYS A 21 19.47 38.17 5.44
C CYS A 21 19.62 37.12 6.56
N SER A 22 18.65 37.06 7.46
CA SER A 22 18.56 35.96 8.42
C SER A 22 18.42 34.64 7.67
N ASP A 23 18.90 33.55 8.26
CA ASP A 23 18.77 32.20 7.69
C ASP A 23 17.29 31.86 7.37
N ASP A 24 16.34 32.45 8.12
CA ASP A 24 14.90 32.36 7.88
C ASP A 24 14.43 32.87 6.49
N PHE A 25 15.20 33.73 5.82
CA PHE A 25 14.91 34.16 4.44
C PHE A 25 15.30 33.10 3.40
N LEU A 26 16.27 32.25 3.73
CA LEU A 26 16.75 31.17 2.85
C LEU A 26 16.03 29.84 3.15
N ASP A 27 15.57 29.63 4.38
CA ASP A 27 14.79 28.46 4.81
C ASP A 27 13.27 28.70 4.68
N LEU A 28 12.82 29.00 3.46
CA LEU A 28 11.39 29.03 3.15
C LEU A 28 10.86 27.60 3.00
N GLN A 29 10.23 27.07 4.04
CA GLN A 29 9.37 25.89 3.90
C GLN A 29 8.16 26.26 3.02
N PRO A 30 7.74 25.41 2.08
CA PRO A 30 6.60 25.70 1.22
C PRO A 30 5.34 25.91 2.09
N LEU A 31 4.84 27.14 2.13
CA LEU A 31 3.68 27.53 2.96
C LEU A 31 2.37 26.84 2.52
N ASP A 32 2.37 26.25 1.34
CA ASP A 32 1.23 25.61 0.67
C ASP A 32 1.39 24.10 0.50
N LYS A 33 2.47 23.49 1.05
CA LYS A 33 2.71 22.05 0.94
C LYS A 33 3.09 21.45 2.27
N GLU A 34 2.31 20.47 2.70
CA GLU A 34 2.73 19.53 3.72
C GLU A 34 3.86 18.67 3.18
N VAL A 35 5.06 18.82 3.74
CA VAL A 35 6.19 17.95 3.45
C VAL A 35 6.17 16.76 4.40
N THR A 36 6.67 15.61 3.95
CA THR A 36 6.70 14.35 4.73
C THR A 36 7.36 14.51 6.11
N THR A 37 8.23 15.51 6.30
CA THR A 37 8.88 15.83 7.57
C THR A 37 7.97 16.51 8.59
N THR A 38 6.94 17.23 8.15
CA THR A 38 6.01 17.98 9.01
C THR A 38 4.64 17.31 9.13
N PHE A 39 4.28 16.41 8.21
CA PHE A 39 2.93 15.86 8.12
C PHE A 39 2.57 14.80 9.16
N TYR A 40 3.48 13.92 9.60
CA TYR A 40 3.13 12.79 10.48
C TYR A 40 3.25 13.16 11.95
N LYS A 41 2.35 14.02 12.46
CA LYS A 41 2.40 14.52 13.85
C LYS A 41 1.20 14.12 14.70
N THR A 42 -0.01 14.08 14.14
CA THR A 42 -1.25 13.86 14.90
C THR A 42 -1.98 12.58 14.50
N GLU A 43 -2.89 12.11 15.35
CA GLU A 43 -3.80 11.00 15.02
C GLU A 43 -4.57 11.24 13.71
N GLU A 44 -5.05 12.47 13.47
CA GLU A 44 -5.76 12.83 12.25
C GLU A 44 -4.88 12.65 11.00
N GLN A 45 -3.63 13.11 11.04
CA GLN A 45 -2.71 12.99 9.93
C GLN A 45 -2.30 11.52 9.68
N ALA A 46 -2.13 10.74 10.75
CA ALA A 46 -1.91 9.30 10.64
C ALA A 46 -3.12 8.57 10.02
N MET A 47 -4.34 8.97 10.39
CA MET A 47 -5.57 8.47 9.76
C MET A 47 -5.64 8.85 8.28
N GLN A 48 -5.33 10.11 7.91
CA GLN A 48 -5.29 10.53 6.50
C GLN A 48 -4.27 9.72 5.69
N ALA A 49 -3.09 9.47 6.26
CA ALA A 49 -2.09 8.61 5.66
C ALA A 49 -2.61 7.18 5.49
N LEU A 50 -3.25 6.60 6.51
CA LEU A 50 -3.84 5.25 6.41
C LEU A 50 -4.94 5.19 5.34
N VAL A 51 -5.82 6.19 5.29
CA VAL A 51 -6.86 6.31 4.26
C VAL A 51 -6.23 6.37 2.87
N SER A 52 -5.08 7.03 2.70
CA SER A 52 -4.35 7.01 1.43
C SER A 52 -3.85 5.61 1.04
N VAL A 53 -3.57 4.73 2.01
CA VAL A 53 -3.23 3.33 1.71
C VAL A 53 -4.49 2.59 1.24
N TYR A 54 -5.63 2.76 1.93
CA TYR A 54 -6.91 2.18 1.55
C TYR A 54 -7.40 2.61 0.17
N ASP A 55 -7.20 3.88 -0.19
CA ASP A 55 -7.60 4.49 -1.47
C ASP A 55 -7.12 3.67 -2.68
N VAL A 56 -5.95 3.03 -2.59
CA VAL A 56 -5.38 2.21 -3.66
C VAL A 56 -6.24 0.96 -3.96
N LEU A 57 -7.03 0.46 -3.01
CA LEU A 57 -7.97 -0.64 -3.25
C LEU A 57 -9.05 -0.26 -4.28
N GLY A 58 -9.42 1.02 -4.35
CA GLY A 58 -10.43 1.54 -5.27
C GLY A 58 -9.90 1.79 -6.70
N TYR A 59 -8.59 1.59 -6.93
CA TYR A 59 -7.99 1.87 -8.23
C TYR A 59 -8.39 0.79 -9.25
N GLN A 60 -9.27 1.16 -10.17
CA GLN A 60 -9.58 0.36 -11.36
C GLN A 60 -8.69 0.70 -12.55
N SER A 61 -8.16 1.92 -12.57
CA SER A 61 -7.14 2.36 -13.52
C SER A 61 -5.98 2.93 -12.73
N THR A 62 -4.76 2.60 -13.16
CA THR A 62 -3.59 3.30 -12.65
C THR A 62 -3.52 4.66 -13.34
N PRO A 63 -3.46 5.79 -12.59
CA PRO A 63 -3.49 7.12 -13.18
C PRO A 63 -2.44 7.30 -14.29
N GLY A 64 -2.92 7.56 -15.50
CA GLY A 64 -2.08 7.78 -16.68
C GLY A 64 -1.50 6.52 -17.34
N VAL A 65 -1.93 5.32 -16.96
CA VAL A 65 -1.41 4.05 -17.51
C VAL A 65 -2.50 3.27 -18.27
N SER A 66 -3.31 2.49 -17.57
CA SER A 66 -4.39 1.68 -18.18
C SER A 66 -5.47 1.37 -17.16
N TRP A 67 -6.65 1.03 -17.65
CA TRP A 67 -7.66 0.31 -16.87
C TRP A 67 -7.20 -1.14 -16.70
N ALA A 68 -7.15 -1.61 -15.45
CA ALA A 68 -6.66 -2.94 -15.08
C ALA A 68 -7.23 -3.39 -13.73
N PRO A 69 -8.57 -3.44 -13.55
CA PRO A 69 -9.16 -3.91 -12.31
C PRO A 69 -8.85 -5.39 -12.11
N PHE A 70 -8.33 -5.74 -10.93
CA PHE A 70 -7.81 -7.07 -10.62
C PHE A 70 -8.78 -8.19 -10.98
N ILE A 71 -10.06 -8.08 -10.57
CA ILE A 71 -11.08 -9.12 -10.79
C ILE A 71 -11.32 -9.36 -12.28
N VAL A 72 -11.52 -8.30 -13.09
CA VAL A 72 -11.80 -8.46 -14.52
C VAL A 72 -10.61 -9.08 -15.24
N ILE A 73 -9.39 -8.63 -14.94
CA ILE A 73 -8.19 -9.19 -15.58
C ILE A 73 -7.98 -10.64 -15.15
N SER A 74 -8.26 -10.98 -13.89
CA SER A 74 -8.25 -12.37 -13.41
C SER A 74 -9.29 -13.24 -14.13
N ASP A 75 -10.51 -12.75 -14.34
CA ASP A 75 -11.58 -13.49 -15.04
C ASP A 75 -11.27 -13.69 -16.54
N ILE A 76 -10.59 -12.73 -17.17
CA ILE A 76 -10.12 -12.84 -18.56
C ILE A 76 -8.97 -13.87 -18.68
N LEU A 77 -8.10 -13.93 -17.67
CA LEU A 77 -7.03 -14.92 -17.58
C LEU A 77 -7.52 -16.30 -17.10
N SER A 78 -8.76 -16.38 -16.62
CA SER A 78 -9.46 -17.62 -16.30
C SER A 78 -10.34 -18.07 -17.48
N ASP A 79 -11.21 -19.05 -17.25
CA ASP A 79 -12.24 -19.49 -18.19
C ASP A 79 -13.62 -18.88 -17.90
N ASP A 80 -13.70 -17.84 -17.05
CA ASP A 80 -14.97 -17.22 -16.64
C ASP A 80 -15.47 -16.13 -17.60
N ALA A 81 -14.55 -15.39 -18.24
CA ALA A 81 -14.92 -14.30 -19.14
C ALA A 81 -13.97 -14.19 -20.34
N TYR A 82 -14.51 -13.72 -21.47
CA TYR A 82 -13.69 -13.18 -22.55
C TYR A 82 -13.53 -11.67 -22.39
N ALA A 83 -12.43 -11.10 -22.90
CA ALA A 83 -12.18 -9.65 -22.90
C ALA A 83 -13.34 -8.81 -23.49
N GLY A 84 -14.10 -9.38 -24.42
CA GLY A 84 -15.21 -8.68 -25.08
C GLY A 84 -14.74 -7.66 -26.11
N GLY A 85 -15.47 -6.55 -26.22
CA GLY A 85 -15.20 -5.47 -27.19
C GLY A 85 -16.30 -5.30 -28.24
N GLY A 86 -16.51 -4.07 -28.71
CA GLY A 86 -17.51 -3.75 -29.73
C GLY A 86 -17.14 -4.21 -31.13
N ASP A 87 -15.85 -4.26 -31.45
CA ASP A 87 -15.30 -4.77 -32.70
C ASP A 87 -13.83 -5.21 -32.55
N ALA A 88 -13.21 -5.68 -33.64
CA ALA A 88 -11.86 -6.24 -33.62
C ALA A 88 -10.74 -5.22 -33.27
N ASN A 89 -11.01 -3.92 -33.22
CA ASN A 89 -10.06 -2.89 -32.83
C ASN A 89 -10.31 -2.36 -31.40
N ASP A 90 -11.36 -2.82 -30.74
CA ASP A 90 -11.68 -2.50 -29.36
C ASP A 90 -11.08 -3.54 -28.40
N GLY A 91 -10.72 -3.11 -27.19
CA GLY A 91 -10.20 -4.00 -26.14
C GLY A 91 -8.89 -4.75 -26.49
N GLN A 92 -8.03 -4.15 -27.32
CA GLN A 92 -6.79 -4.80 -27.77
C GLN A 92 -5.88 -5.20 -26.60
N ASP A 93 -5.69 -4.31 -25.63
CA ASP A 93 -4.82 -4.55 -24.46
C ASP A 93 -5.38 -5.73 -23.61
N GLU A 94 -6.71 -5.83 -23.45
CA GLU A 94 -7.38 -6.94 -22.76
C GLU A 94 -7.33 -8.24 -23.57
N ASN A 95 -7.44 -8.15 -24.89
CA ASN A 95 -7.38 -9.31 -25.77
C ASN A 95 -5.99 -9.98 -25.78
N GLU A 96 -4.91 -9.24 -25.48
CA GLU A 96 -3.57 -9.79 -25.23
C GLU A 96 -3.57 -10.79 -24.05
N PHE A 97 -4.42 -10.58 -23.04
CA PHE A 97 -4.57 -11.49 -21.90
C PHE A 97 -5.48 -12.66 -22.26
N ASN A 98 -6.59 -12.36 -22.94
CA ASN A 98 -7.58 -13.33 -23.40
C ASN A 98 -7.00 -14.47 -24.25
N ASN A 99 -5.95 -14.18 -25.03
CA ASN A 99 -5.27 -15.14 -25.88
C ASN A 99 -3.88 -15.56 -25.36
N PHE A 100 -3.51 -15.13 -24.15
CA PHE A 100 -2.20 -15.35 -23.54
C PHE A 100 -1.00 -14.88 -24.38
N ASN A 101 -1.19 -13.89 -25.26
CA ASN A 101 -0.14 -13.24 -26.05
C ASN A 101 0.25 -11.89 -25.45
N ILE A 102 0.63 -11.90 -24.16
CA ILE A 102 0.93 -10.70 -23.38
C ILE A 102 2.34 -10.19 -23.72
N PRO A 103 2.51 -9.00 -24.32
CA PRO A 103 3.82 -8.45 -24.62
C PRO A 103 4.49 -7.90 -23.35
N THR A 104 5.82 -7.83 -23.36
CA THR A 104 6.59 -7.19 -22.27
C THR A 104 6.30 -5.69 -22.12
N THR A 105 5.65 -5.08 -23.12
CA THR A 105 5.20 -3.69 -23.11
C THR A 105 3.72 -3.54 -22.72
N SER A 106 3.07 -4.60 -22.22
CA SER A 106 1.65 -4.59 -21.89
C SER A 106 1.31 -3.49 -20.88
N LYS A 107 0.34 -2.65 -21.22
CA LYS A 107 -0.09 -1.54 -20.37
C LYS A 107 -0.87 -2.03 -19.14
N ILE A 108 -1.63 -3.11 -19.28
CA ILE A 108 -2.40 -3.69 -18.18
C ILE A 108 -1.46 -4.31 -17.14
N ALA A 109 -0.48 -5.11 -17.57
CA ALA A 109 0.53 -5.66 -16.67
C ALA A 109 1.29 -4.53 -15.93
N HIS A 110 1.68 -3.49 -16.65
CA HIS A 110 2.33 -2.32 -16.05
C HIS A 110 1.41 -1.55 -15.08
N ALA A 111 0.11 -1.45 -15.38
CA ALA A 111 -0.85 -0.79 -14.52
C ALA A 111 -1.04 -1.55 -13.19
N ILE A 112 -1.17 -2.88 -13.23
CA ILE A 112 -1.23 -3.75 -12.04
C ILE A 112 0.02 -3.54 -11.18
N TRP A 113 1.19 -3.61 -11.82
CA TRP A 113 2.47 -3.42 -11.15
C TRP A 113 2.55 -2.09 -10.40
N ILE A 114 2.26 -0.98 -11.09
CA ILE A 114 2.31 0.35 -10.48
C ILE A 114 1.28 0.48 -9.35
N LYS A 115 0.04 0.00 -9.53
CA LYS A 115 -1.02 0.08 -8.51
C LYS A 115 -0.53 -0.51 -7.19
N ASN A 116 -0.05 -1.76 -7.23
CA ASN A 116 0.35 -2.46 -6.02
C ASN A 116 1.60 -1.85 -5.39
N TYR A 117 2.59 -1.44 -6.18
CA TYR A 117 3.76 -0.75 -5.64
C TYR A 117 3.47 0.63 -5.07
N VAL A 118 2.45 1.34 -5.57
CA VAL A 118 1.94 2.58 -4.94
C VAL A 118 1.35 2.27 -3.56
N GLY A 119 0.52 1.23 -3.45
CA GLY A 119 -0.03 0.77 -2.18
C GLY A 119 1.05 0.35 -1.18
N ILE A 120 2.02 -0.46 -1.62
CA ILE A 120 3.18 -0.89 -0.85
C ILE A 120 4.01 0.31 -0.38
N TYR A 121 4.27 1.28 -1.27
CA TYR A 121 5.01 2.49 -0.91
C TYR A 121 4.29 3.31 0.17
N ARG A 122 2.99 3.59 -0.01
CA ARG A 122 2.19 4.34 0.97
C ARG A 122 2.15 3.61 2.32
N ALA A 123 2.03 2.28 2.31
CA ALA A 123 2.06 1.47 3.51
C ALA A 123 3.41 1.53 4.23
N ASN A 124 4.51 1.32 3.50
CA ASN A 124 5.87 1.43 4.06
C ASN A 124 6.13 2.80 4.65
N LEU A 125 5.75 3.87 3.94
CA LEU A 125 5.93 5.24 4.43
C LEU A 125 5.16 5.46 5.75
N LEU A 126 3.92 5.01 5.86
CA LEU A 126 3.17 5.13 7.12
C LEU A 126 3.82 4.31 8.25
N LEU A 127 4.24 3.07 7.98
CA LEU A 127 4.90 2.21 8.96
C LEU A 127 6.22 2.80 9.46
N GLU A 128 6.96 3.52 8.61
CA GLU A 128 8.19 4.23 9.01
C GLU A 128 7.94 5.46 9.89
N LYS A 129 6.75 6.07 9.80
CA LYS A 129 6.44 7.35 10.45
C LYS A 129 5.58 7.23 11.69
N ILE A 130 4.78 6.17 11.80
CA ILE A 130 3.74 6.02 12.83
C ILE A 130 4.27 6.09 14.27
N ASP A 131 5.49 5.63 14.51
CA ASP A 131 6.12 5.67 15.84
C ASP A 131 6.28 7.11 16.35
N GLY A 132 6.56 8.06 15.44
CA GLY A 132 6.77 9.48 15.74
C GLY A 132 5.50 10.32 15.85
N VAL A 133 4.33 9.74 15.62
CA VAL A 133 3.03 10.42 15.75
C VAL A 133 2.69 10.60 17.23
N ASP A 134 2.16 11.75 17.63
CA ASP A 134 1.61 12.00 18.96
C ASP A 134 0.21 11.39 19.05
N ALA A 135 0.14 10.15 19.53
CA ALA A 135 -1.05 9.32 19.60
C ALA A 135 -0.88 8.23 20.66
N SER A 136 -1.99 7.66 21.11
CA SER A 136 -1.96 6.51 22.03
C SER A 136 -1.33 5.27 21.39
N ASP A 137 -0.72 4.40 22.21
CA ASP A 137 -0.17 3.13 21.73
C ASP A 137 -1.24 2.23 21.10
N ASP A 138 -2.45 2.22 21.65
CA ASP A 138 -3.59 1.47 21.10
C ASP A 138 -4.00 1.99 19.72
N PHE A 139 -4.03 3.31 19.53
CA PHE A 139 -4.25 3.91 18.22
C PHE A 139 -3.17 3.47 17.24
N LYS A 140 -1.88 3.67 17.56
CA LYS A 140 -0.76 3.30 16.69
C LYS A 140 -0.80 1.81 16.34
N LYS A 141 -1.06 0.95 17.33
CA LYS A 141 -1.17 -0.50 17.15
C LYS A 141 -2.24 -0.86 16.11
N ARG A 142 -3.43 -0.23 16.18
CA ARG A 142 -4.49 -0.45 15.18
C ARG A 142 -4.09 0.06 13.80
N ILE A 143 -3.49 1.25 13.70
CA ILE A 143 -3.03 1.82 12.40
C ILE A 143 -1.97 0.92 11.76
N ILE A 144 -0.98 0.47 12.52
CA ILE A 144 0.06 -0.46 12.07
C ILE A 144 -0.58 -1.75 11.56
N ALA A 145 -1.55 -2.29 12.28
CA ALA A 145 -2.20 -3.54 11.93
C ALA A 145 -2.99 -3.44 10.61
N GLU A 146 -3.79 -2.39 10.42
CA GLU A 146 -4.49 -2.16 9.16
C GLU A 146 -3.54 -1.90 8.00
N CYS A 147 -2.47 -1.15 8.24
CA CYS A 147 -1.45 -0.87 7.24
C CYS A 147 -0.71 -2.14 6.78
N LYS A 148 -0.35 -3.04 7.72
CA LYS A 148 0.26 -4.34 7.40
C LYS A 148 -0.69 -5.24 6.62
N PHE A 149 -1.98 -5.29 6.98
CA PHE A 149 -2.96 -6.02 6.18
C PHE A 149 -3.00 -5.51 4.74
N LEU A 150 -3.07 -4.18 4.54
CA LEU A 150 -3.13 -3.59 3.20
C LEU A 150 -1.86 -3.88 2.40
N ARG A 151 -0.68 -3.77 3.03
CA ARG A 151 0.60 -4.15 2.40
C ARG A 151 0.61 -5.62 1.98
N ALA A 152 0.15 -6.52 2.84
CA ALA A 152 0.02 -7.93 2.54
C ALA A 152 -0.95 -8.19 1.36
N TYR A 153 -2.07 -7.46 1.31
CA TYR A 153 -3.04 -7.53 0.22
C TYR A 153 -2.40 -7.13 -1.12
N PHE A 154 -1.70 -5.99 -1.18
CA PHE A 154 -1.03 -5.53 -2.40
C PHE A 154 0.08 -6.48 -2.84
N TYR A 155 0.88 -7.00 -1.90
CA TYR A 155 1.87 -8.03 -2.23
C TYR A 155 1.23 -9.31 -2.76
N PHE A 156 0.08 -9.71 -2.22
CA PHE A 156 -0.61 -10.91 -2.69
C PHE A 156 -1.13 -10.75 -4.13
N GLU A 157 -1.75 -9.61 -4.46
CA GLU A 157 -2.15 -9.33 -5.85
C GLU A 157 -0.94 -9.35 -6.80
N GLU A 158 0.18 -8.77 -6.37
CA GLU A 158 1.38 -8.65 -7.19
C GLU A 158 2.08 -9.99 -7.42
N VAL A 159 2.34 -10.75 -6.35
CA VAL A 159 3.06 -12.03 -6.43
C VAL A 159 2.24 -13.09 -7.18
N ALA A 160 0.90 -13.01 -7.13
CA ALA A 160 0.02 -13.93 -7.85
C ALA A 160 0.13 -13.79 -9.38
N TYR A 161 0.44 -12.59 -9.89
CA TYR A 161 0.65 -12.36 -11.32
C TYR A 161 2.10 -12.55 -11.76
N PHE A 162 3.05 -12.08 -10.97
CA PHE A 162 4.44 -11.91 -11.42
C PHE A 162 5.43 -12.90 -10.79
N GLU A 163 5.01 -13.63 -9.76
CA GLU A 163 5.84 -14.55 -8.97
C GLU A 163 7.06 -13.87 -8.32
N ASN A 164 8.14 -13.66 -9.08
CA ASN A 164 9.37 -13.07 -8.58
C ASN A 164 9.27 -11.55 -8.64
N ILE A 165 9.24 -10.88 -7.48
CA ILE A 165 9.04 -9.42 -7.40
C ILE A 165 9.96 -8.79 -6.35
N PRO A 166 10.36 -7.52 -6.49
CA PRO A 166 11.08 -6.81 -5.43
C PRO A 166 10.28 -6.76 -4.11
N LEU A 167 10.87 -7.27 -3.03
CA LEU A 167 10.30 -7.22 -1.69
C LEU A 167 10.77 -5.96 -0.94
N LEU A 168 10.00 -4.88 -1.07
CA LEU A 168 10.27 -3.58 -0.45
C LEU A 168 9.55 -3.45 0.89
N LEU A 169 10.30 -3.47 1.99
CA LEU A 169 9.74 -3.29 3.34
C LEU A 169 9.91 -1.87 3.91
N ASN A 170 10.63 -1.04 3.18
CA ASN A 170 10.91 0.35 3.50
C ASN A 170 10.75 1.19 2.21
N THR A 171 10.64 2.50 2.37
CA THR A 171 10.71 3.47 1.28
C THR A 171 12.13 3.55 0.72
N LEU A 172 12.25 3.86 -0.57
CA LEU A 172 13.54 4.06 -1.23
C LEU A 172 13.81 5.56 -1.28
N GLY A 173 14.91 6.01 -0.65
CA GLY A 173 15.23 7.43 -0.48
C GLY A 173 16.18 7.98 -1.54
N SER A 174 16.88 7.13 -2.28
CA SER A 174 17.93 7.50 -3.22
C SER A 174 17.93 6.65 -4.49
N PRO A 175 18.36 7.21 -5.66
CA PRO A 175 18.44 6.45 -6.90
C PRO A 175 19.35 5.21 -6.85
N SER A 176 20.35 5.20 -5.98
CA SER A 176 21.20 4.01 -5.73
C SER A 176 20.41 2.82 -5.20
N GLU A 177 19.28 3.07 -4.54
CA GLU A 177 18.41 2.04 -3.98
C GLU A 177 17.37 1.56 -5.00
N TYR A 178 17.31 2.08 -6.22
CA TYR A 178 16.29 1.65 -7.19
C TYR A 178 16.61 0.29 -7.83
N LYS A 179 17.84 -0.21 -7.67
CA LYS A 179 18.26 -1.53 -8.16
C LYS A 179 18.00 -2.62 -7.12
N GLN A 180 16.73 -2.85 -6.81
CA GLN A 180 16.32 -3.90 -5.88
C GLN A 180 16.24 -5.25 -6.60
N PRO A 181 16.85 -6.32 -6.06
CA PRO A 181 16.69 -7.65 -6.62
C PRO A 181 15.25 -8.14 -6.45
N GLN A 182 14.82 -9.03 -7.33
CA GLN A 182 13.58 -9.78 -7.10
C GLN A 182 13.79 -10.76 -5.94
N ALA A 183 12.80 -10.86 -5.08
CA ALA A 183 12.67 -11.95 -4.13
C ALA A 183 11.92 -13.11 -4.78
N SER A 184 12.15 -14.32 -4.27
CA SER A 184 11.41 -15.52 -4.67
C SER A 184 9.95 -15.44 -4.19
N PRO A 185 9.01 -16.19 -4.82
CA PRO A 185 7.64 -16.28 -4.33
C PRO A 185 7.57 -16.68 -2.86
N ALA A 186 8.37 -17.66 -2.44
CA ALA A 186 8.39 -18.14 -1.06
C ALA A 186 8.72 -17.01 -0.06
N GLU A 187 9.70 -16.15 -0.36
CA GLU A 187 10.05 -15.01 0.50
C GLU A 187 8.91 -13.99 0.60
N VAL A 188 8.27 -13.68 -0.53
CA VAL A 188 7.15 -12.73 -0.58
C VAL A 188 5.93 -13.29 0.16
N TYR A 189 5.55 -14.54 -0.09
CA TYR A 189 4.43 -15.21 0.58
C TYR A 189 4.64 -15.34 2.10
N ASN A 190 5.87 -15.62 2.54
CA ASN A 190 6.21 -15.65 3.96
C ASN A 190 6.09 -14.26 4.61
N GLN A 191 6.47 -13.20 3.89
CA GLN A 191 6.28 -11.84 4.38
C GLN A 191 4.80 -11.43 4.42
N ILE A 192 3.99 -11.83 3.43
CA ILE A 192 2.52 -11.66 3.47
C ILE A 192 1.95 -12.34 4.71
N ALA A 193 2.37 -13.58 4.99
CA ALA A 193 1.94 -14.31 6.17
C ALA A 193 2.36 -13.61 7.47
N LEU A 194 3.58 -13.08 7.53
CA LEU A 194 4.06 -12.30 8.68
C LEU A 194 3.21 -11.04 8.90
N ASP A 195 2.99 -10.23 7.87
CA ASP A 195 2.19 -9.00 7.96
C ASP A 195 0.76 -9.30 8.44
N LEU A 196 0.11 -10.35 7.90
CA LEU A 196 -1.25 -10.74 8.29
C LEU A 196 -1.31 -11.29 9.73
N THR A 197 -0.31 -12.08 10.14
CA THR A 197 -0.27 -12.60 11.51
C THR A 197 -0.04 -11.52 12.55
N GLU A 198 0.81 -10.55 12.27
CA GLU A 198 1.02 -9.40 13.14
C GLU A 198 -0.20 -8.48 13.15
N ALA A 199 -0.84 -8.25 11.99
CA ALA A 199 -2.06 -7.46 11.87
C ALA A 199 -3.19 -8.01 12.75
N MET A 200 -3.41 -9.32 12.77
CA MET A 200 -4.45 -9.94 13.61
C MET A 200 -4.36 -9.55 15.10
N THR A 201 -3.18 -9.20 15.60
CA THR A 201 -2.98 -8.85 17.02
C THR A 201 -3.41 -7.42 17.38
N GLY A 202 -3.55 -6.54 16.38
CA GLY A 202 -3.91 -5.13 16.54
C GLY A 202 -5.22 -4.73 15.88
N LEU A 203 -5.83 -5.60 15.07
CA LEU A 203 -7.12 -5.35 14.45
C LEU A 203 -8.26 -5.60 15.44
N PRO A 204 -9.31 -4.75 15.42
CA PRO A 204 -10.49 -4.98 16.24
C PRO A 204 -11.35 -6.13 15.67
N GLU A 205 -12.16 -6.76 16.52
CA GLU A 205 -13.13 -7.77 16.09
C GLU A 205 -14.35 -7.16 15.41
N SER A 206 -14.67 -5.89 15.71
CA SER A 206 -15.76 -5.16 15.06
C SER A 206 -15.41 -3.69 14.90
N VAL A 207 -16.05 -3.04 13.94
CA VAL A 207 -15.93 -1.60 13.70
C VAL A 207 -17.30 -0.95 13.79
N SER A 208 -17.35 0.32 14.16
CA SER A 208 -18.60 1.07 14.19
C SER A 208 -19.13 1.31 12.77
N ALA A 209 -20.42 1.65 12.64
CA ALA A 209 -21.00 2.01 11.33
C ALA A 209 -20.30 3.22 10.67
N ALA A 210 -19.73 4.14 11.45
CA ALA A 210 -18.97 5.27 10.94
C ALA A 210 -17.59 4.87 10.35
N GLU A 211 -17.11 3.68 10.70
CA GLU A 211 -15.86 3.09 10.24
C GLU A 211 -16.12 1.92 9.27
N ALA A 212 -17.33 1.83 8.69
CA ALA A 212 -17.66 0.80 7.73
C ALA A 212 -16.64 0.76 6.57
N GLY A 213 -16.19 -0.44 6.23
CA GLY A 213 -15.12 -0.66 5.25
C GLY A 213 -13.72 -0.80 5.85
N ARG A 214 -13.51 -0.49 7.14
CA ARG A 214 -12.24 -0.75 7.82
C ARG A 214 -12.04 -2.22 8.15
N ILE A 215 -10.79 -2.65 8.10
CA ILE A 215 -10.37 -4.04 8.28
C ILE A 215 -10.57 -4.48 9.74
N THR A 216 -11.07 -5.70 9.92
CA THR A 216 -11.20 -6.38 11.22
C THR A 216 -10.25 -7.57 11.30
N LYS A 217 -10.06 -8.12 12.50
CA LYS A 217 -9.28 -9.37 12.73
C LYS A 217 -9.75 -10.51 11.82
N TRP A 218 -11.06 -10.59 11.58
CA TRP A 218 -11.69 -11.62 10.75
C TRP A 218 -11.25 -11.53 9.29
N ALA A 219 -11.17 -10.31 8.74
CA ALA A 219 -10.66 -10.12 7.39
C ALA A 219 -9.21 -10.60 7.25
N ALA A 220 -8.36 -10.34 8.25
CA ALA A 220 -6.97 -10.82 8.26
C ALA A 220 -6.87 -12.36 8.31
N GLN A 221 -7.70 -13.02 9.13
CA GLN A 221 -7.79 -14.49 9.15
C GLN A 221 -8.23 -15.06 7.80
N ALA A 222 -9.28 -14.49 7.22
CA ALA A 222 -9.80 -14.92 5.92
C ALA A 222 -8.78 -14.72 4.79
N LEU A 223 -8.09 -13.58 4.76
CA LEU A 223 -7.08 -13.31 3.75
C LEU A 223 -5.86 -14.24 3.92
N LEU A 224 -5.40 -14.48 5.15
CA LEU A 224 -4.30 -15.41 5.40
C LEU A 224 -4.64 -16.83 4.92
N ALA A 225 -5.89 -17.26 5.14
CA ALA A 225 -6.36 -18.55 4.63
C ALA A 225 -6.38 -18.59 3.09
N ARG A 226 -6.84 -17.52 2.43
CA ARG A 226 -6.83 -17.42 0.96
C ARG A 226 -5.41 -17.48 0.39
N VAL A 227 -4.49 -16.72 0.98
CA VAL A 227 -3.06 -16.71 0.60
C VAL A 227 -2.46 -18.10 0.75
N TYR A 228 -2.71 -18.79 1.86
CA TYR A 228 -2.23 -20.15 2.08
C TYR A 228 -2.80 -21.13 1.07
N LEU A 229 -4.11 -21.09 0.80
CA LEU A 229 -4.73 -22.00 -0.16
C LEU A 229 -4.12 -21.84 -1.56
N PHE A 230 -3.88 -20.60 -2.00
CA PHE A 230 -3.21 -20.33 -3.25
C PHE A 230 -1.76 -20.86 -3.23
N TYR A 231 -0.96 -20.44 -2.25
CA TYR A 231 0.45 -20.81 -2.16
C TYR A 231 0.66 -22.32 -2.04
N ASN A 232 -0.10 -22.98 -1.17
CA ASN A 232 -0.04 -24.43 -1.01
C ASN A 232 -0.53 -25.16 -2.26
N GLY A 233 -1.60 -24.67 -2.92
CA GLY A 233 -2.11 -25.27 -4.15
C GLY A 233 -1.11 -25.20 -5.31
N VAL A 234 -0.41 -24.07 -5.46
CA VAL A 234 0.55 -23.85 -6.55
C VAL A 234 1.92 -24.46 -6.26
N TYR A 235 2.44 -24.27 -5.05
CA TYR A 235 3.83 -24.62 -4.71
C TYR A 235 3.96 -25.84 -3.80
N ASN A 236 2.86 -26.41 -3.29
CA ASN A 236 2.83 -27.54 -2.37
C ASN A 236 3.72 -27.35 -1.12
N GLN A 237 3.68 -26.14 -0.57
CA GLN A 237 4.43 -25.75 0.62
C GLN A 237 3.52 -25.07 1.66
N ASP A 238 3.90 -25.15 2.93
CA ASP A 238 3.32 -24.35 4.00
C ASP A 238 3.96 -22.95 4.05
N LEU A 239 3.28 -22.00 4.68
CA LEU A 239 3.78 -20.64 4.87
C LEU A 239 4.58 -20.53 6.17
N GLN A 240 5.53 -19.61 6.21
CA GLN A 240 6.34 -19.30 7.39
C GLN A 240 6.19 -17.81 7.75
N ALA A 241 5.44 -17.51 8.81
CA ALA A 241 5.27 -16.17 9.35
C ALA A 241 6.33 -15.89 10.42
N GLY A 242 7.49 -15.39 10.02
CA GLY A 242 8.65 -15.25 10.90
C GLY A 242 9.07 -16.61 11.46
N ASN A 243 8.98 -16.81 12.77
CA ASN A 243 9.29 -18.10 13.41
C ASN A 243 8.08 -19.04 13.52
N THR A 244 6.91 -18.62 13.05
CA THR A 244 5.65 -19.38 13.16
C THR A 244 5.34 -20.08 11.85
N LEU A 245 5.26 -21.41 11.87
CA LEU A 245 4.73 -22.19 10.75
C LEU A 245 3.22 -21.92 10.63
N ILE A 246 2.75 -21.60 9.43
CA ILE A 246 1.33 -21.45 9.10
C ILE A 246 0.95 -22.59 8.15
N ASN A 247 0.19 -23.55 8.68
CA ASN A 247 -0.26 -24.73 7.97
C ASN A 247 -1.79 -24.85 8.01
N LYS A 248 -2.32 -25.84 7.29
CA LYS A 248 -3.76 -26.13 7.21
C LYS A 248 -4.43 -26.23 8.59
N GLY A 249 -3.80 -26.85 9.59
CA GLY A 249 -4.40 -27.03 10.91
C GLY A 249 -4.63 -25.72 11.65
N ILE A 250 -3.66 -24.81 11.59
CA ILE A 250 -3.77 -23.46 12.17
C ILE A 250 -4.88 -22.68 11.48
N LEU A 251 -4.96 -22.76 10.15
CA LEU A 251 -5.96 -22.00 9.40
C LEU A 251 -7.38 -22.52 9.58
N VAL A 252 -7.58 -23.83 9.70
CA VAL A 252 -8.88 -24.40 10.09
C VAL A 252 -9.30 -23.82 11.45
N THR A 253 -8.38 -23.73 12.41
CA THR A 253 -8.69 -23.14 13.72
C THR A 253 -9.11 -21.67 13.61
N TYR A 254 -8.41 -20.86 12.80
CA TYR A 254 -8.78 -19.46 12.58
C TYR A 254 -10.13 -19.31 11.86
N LEU A 255 -10.39 -20.14 10.85
CA LEU A 255 -11.65 -20.09 10.11
C LEU A 255 -12.84 -20.56 10.96
N ASP A 256 -12.66 -21.60 11.79
CA ASP A 256 -13.68 -22.05 12.74
C ASP A 256 -13.99 -20.95 13.77
N GLU A 257 -12.97 -20.25 14.27
CA GLU A 257 -13.15 -19.09 15.17
C GLU A 257 -13.94 -17.97 14.48
N LEU A 258 -13.57 -17.64 13.23
CA LEU A 258 -14.24 -16.63 12.41
C LEU A 258 -15.73 -16.97 12.22
N ILE A 259 -16.03 -18.20 11.78
CA ILE A 259 -17.41 -18.65 11.55
C ILE A 259 -18.21 -18.60 12.86
N ALA A 260 -17.61 -19.02 13.97
CA ALA A 260 -18.32 -19.09 15.25
C ALA A 260 -18.51 -17.74 15.94
N SER A 261 -17.59 -16.79 15.76
CA SER A 261 -17.47 -15.62 16.66
C SER A 261 -17.54 -14.27 15.96
N SER A 262 -17.37 -14.21 14.64
CA SER A 262 -17.26 -12.92 13.96
C SER A 262 -18.58 -12.17 13.82
N GLY A 263 -19.72 -12.86 14.00
CA GLY A 263 -21.06 -12.31 13.74
C GLY A 263 -21.37 -12.09 12.26
N HIS A 264 -20.51 -12.51 11.33
CA HIS A 264 -20.79 -12.51 9.90
C HIS A 264 -21.60 -13.74 9.51
N ASP A 265 -22.51 -13.58 8.56
CA ASP A 265 -23.28 -14.66 7.96
C ASP A 265 -23.50 -14.36 6.47
N LEU A 266 -23.95 -15.35 5.73
CA LEU A 266 -24.36 -15.20 4.34
C LEU A 266 -25.70 -14.47 4.28
N PHE A 267 -25.86 -13.55 3.32
CA PHE A 267 -27.19 -13.03 3.01
C PHE A 267 -28.12 -14.15 2.52
N GLU A 268 -29.39 -14.11 2.93
CA GLU A 268 -30.39 -15.09 2.49
C GLU A 268 -30.59 -15.08 0.97
N ASP A 269 -30.54 -13.89 0.37
CA ASP A 269 -30.58 -13.69 -1.07
C ASP A 269 -29.20 -13.31 -1.60
N TYR A 270 -28.67 -14.15 -2.49
CA TYR A 270 -27.40 -13.96 -3.17
C TYR A 270 -27.31 -12.61 -3.92
N GLY A 271 -28.42 -12.11 -4.46
CA GLY A 271 -28.47 -10.84 -5.19
C GLY A 271 -28.17 -9.62 -4.31
N THR A 272 -28.26 -9.74 -2.98
CA THR A 272 -27.98 -8.63 -2.04
C THR A 272 -26.50 -8.24 -2.00
N ASN A 273 -25.61 -9.12 -2.47
CA ASN A 273 -24.17 -8.86 -2.45
C ASN A 273 -23.72 -7.80 -3.49
N PHE A 274 -24.57 -7.46 -4.46
CA PHE A 274 -24.23 -6.64 -5.64
C PHE A 274 -25.32 -5.61 -5.95
#